data_AF-A0A452XXB3-F1
#
_entry.id   AF-A0A452XXB3-F1
#
_cell.length_a   1.000
_cell.length_b   1.000
_cell.length_c   1.000
_cell.angle_alpha   90.00
_cell.angle_beta   90.00
_cell.angle_gamma   90.00
#
_symmetry.space_group_name_H-M   'P 1'
#
loop_
_entity.id
_entity.type
_entity.pdbx_description
1 polymer ?
#
loop_
_entity_poly.entity_id
_entity_poly.type
_entity_poly.pdbx_seq_one_letter_code
_entity_poly.pdbx_strand_id
1 'polypeptide(L)'
;PYTPRLYSTADMSHQLPANLVQIMEQRMKLIEQKSAYLQEQINQPAASPEEYSRANKEFHKLESTMELIKELRSKQKEIEGLTSLVTNSVEEKDMREMAAEELLEAVEEEKRLQHELFRTLLPKDEADERDCILEVRAGTGGEEASLFAMDIFKMSGGCSCFAGSNVCCDPWSVLSTNFILLCYRYEKYSQNNGWKFDTIDIMESAVKGYKEASGTISGSGVYGKLKFESGIHRVQRVPVTEKSGRVHTSAVSVAVLPQADEVDVQLRNEDLRIDTYRSGGSGGQSVNTTDSAVRITHLPTGTVVAIQDERSQHQVGKHTH
;
A
#
# COMPACT_ATOMS: atom_id res chain seq x y z
N PRO A 1 -25.45 37.61 8.89
CA PRO A 1 -23.98 37.69 9.05
C PRO A 1 -23.48 36.46 9.80
N TYR A 2 -23.30 35.36 9.08
CA TYR A 2 -22.62 34.18 9.61
C TYR A 2 -21.13 34.45 9.53
N THR A 3 -20.49 34.66 10.67
CA THR A 3 -19.03 34.71 10.76
C THR A 3 -18.49 33.30 10.57
N PRO A 4 -17.70 33.01 9.53
CA PRO A 4 -17.02 31.73 9.42
C PRO A 4 -15.97 31.68 10.52
N ARG A 5 -15.98 30.62 11.34
CA ARG A 5 -14.80 30.28 12.14
C ARG A 5 -13.68 29.95 11.15
N LEU A 6 -12.70 30.85 11.05
CA LEU A 6 -11.40 30.57 10.45
C LEU A 6 -10.76 29.44 11.25
N TYR A 7 -10.88 28.21 10.77
CA TYR A 7 -9.97 27.16 11.20
C TYR A 7 -8.65 27.42 10.48
N SER A 8 -7.73 28.02 11.24
CA SER A 8 -6.33 28.13 10.86
C SER A 8 -5.81 26.74 10.47
N THR A 9 -5.11 26.65 9.35
CA THR A 9 -4.39 25.45 8.88
C THR A 9 -3.23 25.03 9.80
N ALA A 10 -3.20 25.51 11.05
CA ALA A 10 -2.17 25.25 12.04
C ALA A 10 -2.53 24.11 13.02
N ASP A 11 -3.77 23.60 13.00
CA ASP A 11 -4.24 22.53 13.91
C ASP A 11 -4.65 21.26 13.15
N MET A 12 -3.75 20.70 12.34
CA MET A 12 -3.84 19.26 12.04
C MET A 12 -3.23 18.53 13.24
N SER A 13 -4.08 18.30 14.24
CA SER A 13 -3.73 17.55 15.45
C SER A 13 -3.18 16.17 15.08
N HIS A 14 -1.84 16.08 15.03
CA HIS A 14 -1.06 14.85 15.02
C HIS A 14 -1.18 14.11 16.37
N GLN A 15 -2.41 13.91 16.86
CA GLN A 15 -2.67 13.10 18.04
C GLN A 15 -3.40 11.85 17.59
N LEU A 16 -2.79 10.70 17.90
CA LEU A 16 -3.47 9.42 17.76
C LEU A 16 -4.72 9.45 18.65
N PRO A 17 -5.86 8.93 18.17
CA PRO A 17 -7.08 8.96 18.94
C PRO A 17 -6.90 8.12 20.22
N ALA A 18 -7.50 8.57 21.33
CA ALA A 18 -7.22 8.03 22.67
C ALA A 18 -7.45 6.51 22.80
N ASN A 19 -8.42 5.98 22.07
CA ASN A 19 -8.67 4.53 22.00
C ASN A 19 -7.48 3.77 21.39
N LEU A 20 -6.82 4.33 20.37
CA LEU A 20 -5.67 3.73 19.72
C LEU A 20 -4.45 3.76 20.61
N VAL A 21 -4.25 4.87 21.35
CA VAL A 21 -3.18 4.99 22.37
C VAL A 21 -3.36 3.91 23.44
N GLN A 22 -4.60 3.67 23.90
CA GLN A 22 -4.88 2.61 24.87
C GLN A 22 -4.57 1.19 24.32
N ILE A 23 -4.91 0.92 23.05
CA ILE A 23 -4.59 -0.35 22.40
C ILE A 23 -3.07 -0.51 22.23
N MET A 24 -2.37 0.55 21.84
CA MET A 24 -0.91 0.56 21.77
C MET A 24 -0.29 0.25 23.12
N GLU A 25 -0.75 0.90 24.19
CA GLU A 25 -0.27 0.67 25.56
C GLU A 25 -0.43 -0.79 25.99
N GLN A 26 -1.57 -1.42 25.67
CA GLN A 26 -1.76 -2.85 25.91
C GLN A 26 -0.77 -3.71 25.12
N ARG A 27 -0.54 -3.39 23.83
CA ARG A 27 0.44 -4.11 23.01
C ARG A 27 1.87 -3.93 23.51
N MET A 28 2.26 -2.72 23.93
CA MET A 28 3.58 -2.46 24.50
C MET A 28 3.82 -3.35 25.71
N LYS A 29 2.87 -3.43 26.65
CA LYS A 29 2.97 -4.31 27.83
C LYS A 29 3.14 -5.78 27.46
N LEU A 30 2.41 -6.27 26.45
CA LEU A 30 2.55 -7.65 25.97
C LEU A 30 3.93 -7.91 25.36
N ILE A 31 4.47 -6.95 24.62
CA ILE A 31 5.81 -7.05 24.02
C ILE A 31 6.89 -7.03 25.10
N GLU A 32 6.78 -6.13 26.09
CA GLU A 32 7.68 -6.08 27.26
C GLU A 32 7.66 -7.41 28.03
N GLN A 33 6.48 -7.96 28.32
CA GLN A 33 6.32 -9.26 28.98
C GLN A 33 6.92 -10.41 28.16
N LYS A 34 6.65 -10.44 26.85
CA LYS A 34 7.19 -11.45 25.95
C LYS A 34 8.71 -11.37 25.85
N SER A 35 9.26 -10.16 25.74
CA SER A 35 10.71 -9.94 25.71
C SER A 35 11.39 -10.42 27.00
N ALA A 36 10.82 -10.09 28.17
CA ALA A 36 11.32 -10.57 29.45
C ALA A 36 11.30 -12.11 29.56
N TYR A 37 10.20 -12.74 29.14
CA TYR A 37 10.07 -14.20 29.11
C TYR A 37 11.12 -14.86 28.20
N LEU A 38 11.31 -14.33 26.99
CA LEU A 38 12.31 -14.84 26.05
C LEU A 38 13.73 -14.67 26.58
N GLN A 39 14.03 -13.53 27.23
CA GLN A 39 15.33 -13.29 27.84
C GLN A 39 15.62 -14.28 28.98
N GLU A 40 14.60 -14.62 29.78
CA GLU A 40 14.72 -15.64 30.82
C GLU A 40 15.00 -17.02 30.21
N GLN A 41 14.29 -17.42 29.15
CA GLN A 41 14.56 -18.67 28.43
C GLN A 41 15.98 -18.74 27.85
N ILE A 42 16.47 -17.65 27.28
CA ILE A 42 17.84 -17.56 26.74
C ILE A 42 18.89 -17.75 27.85
N ASN A 43 18.60 -17.24 29.06
CA ASN A 43 19.50 -17.32 30.20
C ASN A 43 19.44 -18.67 30.97
N GLN A 44 18.51 -19.57 30.62
CA GLN A 44 18.37 -20.87 31.28
C GLN A 44 19.45 -21.86 30.80
N PRO A 45 20.34 -22.37 31.69
CA PRO A 45 21.41 -23.30 31.31
C PRO A 45 20.91 -24.69 30.87
N ALA A 46 19.64 -25.01 31.14
CA ALA A 46 19.03 -26.33 30.89
C ALA A 46 18.19 -26.39 29.59
N ALA A 47 18.09 -25.29 28.84
CA ALA A 47 17.30 -25.23 27.61
C ALA A 47 17.94 -26.07 26.49
N SER A 48 17.12 -26.73 25.68
CA SER A 48 17.61 -27.45 24.51
C SER A 48 18.18 -26.48 23.45
N PRO A 49 19.11 -26.93 22.58
CA PRO A 49 19.65 -26.09 21.51
C PRO A 49 18.58 -25.52 20.56
N GLU A 50 17.48 -26.26 20.35
CA GLU A 50 16.35 -25.82 19.51
C GLU A 50 15.52 -24.72 20.18
N GLU A 51 15.24 -24.86 21.48
CA GLU A 51 14.51 -23.85 22.27
C GLU A 51 15.30 -22.56 22.36
N TYR A 52 16.61 -22.65 22.63
CA TYR A 52 17.50 -21.49 22.64
C TYR A 52 17.51 -20.78 21.27
N SER A 53 17.69 -21.54 20.19
CA SER A 53 17.71 -20.97 18.83
C SER A 53 16.40 -20.28 18.48
N ARG A 54 15.25 -20.87 18.85
CA ARG A 54 13.93 -20.29 18.62
C ARG A 54 13.72 -19.02 19.46
N ALA A 55 14.03 -19.07 20.75
CA ALA A 55 13.87 -17.94 21.65
C ALA A 55 14.75 -16.76 21.22
N ASN A 56 16.01 -17.01 20.86
CA ASN A 56 16.93 -15.98 20.38
C ASN A 56 16.45 -15.33 19.08
N LYS A 57 15.92 -16.12 18.13
CA LYS A 57 15.32 -15.59 16.90
C LYS A 57 14.11 -14.72 17.17
N GLU A 58 13.22 -15.12 18.07
CA GLU A 58 12.06 -14.30 18.43
C GLU A 58 12.45 -13.03 19.20
N PHE A 59 13.45 -13.12 20.07
CA PHE A 59 13.96 -11.98 20.82
C PHE A 59 14.54 -10.91 19.90
N HIS A 60 15.40 -11.31 18.94
CA HIS A 60 15.95 -10.39 17.95
C HIS A 60 14.88 -9.71 17.08
N LYS A 61 13.78 -10.40 16.76
CA LYS A 61 12.66 -9.77 16.03
C LYS A 61 11.98 -8.65 16.80
N LEU A 62 12.01 -8.71 18.13
CA LEU A 62 11.37 -7.72 19.01
C LEU A 62 12.34 -6.61 19.44
N GLU A 63 13.64 -6.77 19.22
CA GLU A 63 14.70 -5.87 19.71
C GLU A 63 14.49 -4.42 19.26
N SER A 64 14.29 -4.19 17.97
CA SER A 64 14.04 -2.85 17.42
C SER A 64 12.74 -2.22 17.94
N THR A 65 11.71 -3.03 18.17
CA THR A 65 10.45 -2.55 18.75
C THR A 65 10.61 -2.21 20.23
N MET A 66 11.42 -2.99 20.96
CA MET A 66 11.72 -2.77 22.37
C MET A 66 12.55 -1.50 22.59
N GLU A 67 13.46 -1.16 21.68
CA GLU A 67 14.19 0.11 21.72
C GLU A 67 13.24 1.31 21.64
N LEU A 68 12.32 1.30 20.66
CA LEU A 68 11.30 2.34 20.53
C LEU A 68 10.39 2.44 21.78
N ILE A 69 9.99 1.31 22.36
CA ILE A 69 9.19 1.29 23.60
C ILE A 69 9.98 1.92 24.75
N LYS A 70 11.26 1.58 24.93
CA LYS A 70 12.11 2.16 25.98
C LYS A 70 12.26 3.67 25.83
N GLU A 71 12.49 4.14 24.61
CA GLU A 71 12.60 5.57 24.32
C GLU A 71 11.30 6.30 24.64
N LEU A 72 10.15 5.75 24.20
CA LEU A 72 8.84 6.31 24.49
C LEU A 72 8.55 6.35 26.00
N ARG A 73 8.89 5.29 26.75
CA ARG A 73 8.76 5.26 28.23
C ARG A 73 9.62 6.31 28.91
N SER A 74 10.83 6.53 28.42
CA SER A 74 11.73 7.58 28.95
C SER A 74 11.12 8.96 28.74
N LYS A 75 10.58 9.22 27.54
CA LYS A 75 9.90 10.48 27.21
C LYS A 75 8.63 10.69 28.03
N GLN A 76 7.83 9.65 28.25
CA GLN A 76 6.66 9.71 29.13
C GLN A 76 7.03 10.11 30.57
N LYS A 77 8.14 9.57 31.09
CA LYS A 77 8.65 9.92 32.43
C LYS A 77 9.18 11.35 32.51
N GLU A 78 9.84 11.82 31.45
CA GLU A 78 10.30 13.21 31.31
C GLU A 78 9.11 14.18 31.32
N ILE A 79 8.06 13.88 30.54
CA ILE A 79 6.81 14.65 30.51
C ILE A 79 6.15 14.70 31.89
N GLU A 80 6.07 13.56 32.60
CA GLU A 80 5.50 13.51 33.96
C GLU A 80 6.28 14.39 34.95
N GLY A 81 7.61 14.36 34.86
CA GLY A 81 8.51 15.20 35.66
C GLY A 81 8.32 16.69 35.37
N LEU A 82 8.36 17.09 34.09
CA LEU A 82 8.16 18.47 33.65
C LEU A 82 6.76 18.98 34.01
N THR A 83 5.72 18.16 33.83
CA THR A 83 4.34 18.48 34.23
C THR A 83 4.24 18.77 35.73
N SER A 84 4.92 17.97 36.54
CA SER A 84 4.99 18.16 37.99
C SER A 84 5.71 19.46 38.35
N LEU A 85 6.79 19.82 37.65
CA LEU A 85 7.51 21.08 37.85
C LEU A 85 6.65 22.30 37.47
N VAL A 86 5.94 22.25 36.34
CA VAL A 86 5.04 23.33 35.91
C VAL A 86 3.91 23.56 36.93
N THR A 87 3.37 22.47 37.49
CA THR A 87 2.21 22.53 38.40
C THR A 87 2.60 22.92 39.83
N ASN A 88 3.74 22.43 40.34
CA ASN A 88 4.13 22.61 41.75
C ASN A 88 5.02 23.82 42.01
N SER A 89 5.66 24.39 40.99
CA SER A 89 6.48 25.60 41.17
C SER A 89 5.54 26.78 41.33
N VAL A 90 5.33 27.28 42.55
CA VAL A 90 4.43 28.42 42.82
C VAL A 90 5.15 29.77 42.66
N GLU A 91 6.49 29.81 42.76
CA GLU A 91 7.18 31.05 43.17
C GLU A 91 8.14 31.69 42.15
N GLU A 92 8.49 31.06 41.03
CA GLU A 92 9.33 31.70 39.99
C GLU A 92 8.71 31.54 38.60
N LYS A 93 8.19 32.66 38.07
CA LYS A 93 7.52 32.72 36.77
C LYS A 93 8.43 32.23 35.63
N ASP A 94 9.69 32.67 35.63
CA ASP A 94 10.65 32.38 34.57
C ASP A 94 11.00 30.87 34.52
N MET A 95 11.11 30.21 35.68
CA MET A 95 11.35 28.75 35.75
C MET A 95 10.16 27.96 35.22
N ARG A 96 8.92 28.43 35.47
CA ARG A 96 7.70 27.78 34.98
C ARG A 96 7.56 27.93 33.46
N GLU A 97 7.92 29.09 32.92
CA GLU A 97 7.89 29.34 31.47
C GLU A 97 8.90 28.45 30.73
N MET A 98 10.15 28.35 31.22
CA MET A 98 11.15 27.43 30.66
C MET A 98 10.69 25.96 30.71
N ALA A 99 10.17 25.51 31.86
CA ALA A 99 9.67 24.14 32.00
C ALA A 99 8.45 23.85 31.10
N ALA A 100 7.62 24.86 30.82
CA ALA A 100 6.48 24.72 29.92
C ALA A 100 6.91 24.63 28.44
N GLU A 101 7.97 25.34 28.05
CA GLU A 101 8.57 25.22 26.71
C GLU A 101 9.19 23.82 26.52
N GLU A 102 10.01 23.35 27.47
CA GLU A 102 10.58 22.00 27.45
C GLU A 102 9.49 20.92 27.43
N LEU A 103 8.41 21.10 28.21
CA LEU A 103 7.27 20.19 28.22
C LEU A 103 6.60 20.10 26.84
N LEU A 104 6.46 21.22 26.14
CA LEU A 104 5.85 21.25 24.81
C LEU A 104 6.70 20.49 23.79
N GLU A 105 8.03 20.68 23.82
CA GLU A 105 8.96 19.93 22.98
C GLU A 105 8.92 18.42 23.28
N ALA A 106 8.93 18.05 24.56
CA ALA A 106 8.87 16.64 24.98
C ALA A 106 7.56 15.97 24.54
N VAL A 107 6.43 16.66 24.64
CA VAL A 107 5.11 16.18 24.19
C VAL A 107 5.07 16.00 22.67
N GLU A 108 5.67 16.90 21.89
CA GLU A 108 5.71 16.75 20.44
C GLU A 108 6.58 15.56 20.02
N GLU A 109 7.69 15.34 20.71
CA GLU A 109 8.55 14.18 20.48
C GLU A 109 7.88 12.87 20.91
N GLU A 110 7.12 12.86 22.01
CA GLU A 110 6.30 11.70 22.38
C GLU A 110 5.31 11.34 21.26
N LYS A 111 4.63 12.34 20.69
CA LYS A 111 3.71 12.09 19.56
C LYS A 111 4.46 11.49 18.37
N ARG A 112 5.66 12.01 18.04
CA ARG A 112 6.49 11.47 16.95
C ARG A 112 6.81 9.98 17.18
N LEU A 113 7.28 9.64 18.39
CA LEU A 113 7.60 8.27 18.79
C LEU A 113 6.37 7.37 18.81
N GLN A 114 5.22 7.85 19.27
CA GLN A 114 3.97 7.08 19.24
C GLN A 114 3.57 6.71 17.80
N HIS A 115 3.68 7.64 16.84
CA HIS A 115 3.40 7.34 15.43
C HIS A 115 4.39 6.34 14.84
N GLU A 116 5.67 6.47 15.17
CA GLU A 116 6.74 5.58 14.71
C GLU A 116 6.55 4.15 15.26
N LEU A 117 6.27 4.03 16.55
CA LEU A 117 5.93 2.77 17.19
C LEU A 117 4.67 2.16 16.57
N PHE A 118 3.63 2.96 16.35
CA PHE A 118 2.40 2.47 15.72
C PHE A 118 2.68 1.86 14.34
N ARG A 119 3.47 2.52 13.50
CA ARG A 119 3.88 1.98 12.18
C ARG A 119 4.65 0.67 12.30
N THR A 120 5.52 0.56 13.30
CA THR A 120 6.33 -0.64 13.54
C THR A 120 5.48 -1.82 14.03
N LEU A 121 4.43 -1.55 14.81
CA LEU A 121 3.50 -2.57 15.32
C LEU A 121 2.54 -3.12 14.25
N LEU A 122 2.44 -2.48 13.08
CA LEU A 122 1.66 -2.99 11.98
C LEU A 122 2.42 -4.15 11.31
N PRO A 123 1.77 -5.29 11.07
CA PRO A 123 2.39 -6.38 10.33
C PRO A 123 2.75 -5.87 8.93
N LYS A 124 4.04 -5.95 8.57
CA LYS A 124 4.50 -5.65 7.22
C LYS A 124 4.12 -6.82 6.33
N ASP A 125 3.42 -6.54 5.24
CA ASP A 125 3.20 -7.50 4.17
C ASP A 125 4.44 -7.52 3.27
N GLU A 126 4.84 -8.68 2.76
CA GLU A 126 5.92 -8.77 1.75
C GLU A 126 5.57 -7.99 0.48
N ALA A 127 4.28 -7.80 0.21
CA ALA A 127 3.81 -6.98 -0.90
C ALA A 127 3.97 -5.47 -0.67
N ASP A 128 4.15 -5.00 0.57
CA ASP A 128 4.09 -3.55 0.90
C ASP A 128 5.17 -2.73 0.20
N GLU A 129 6.32 -3.31 -0.08
CA GLU A 129 7.44 -2.66 -0.77
C GLU A 129 7.33 -2.70 -2.29
N ARG A 130 6.34 -3.40 -2.84
CA ARG A 130 6.22 -3.60 -4.29
C ARG A 130 5.60 -2.39 -4.99
N ASP A 131 5.90 -2.30 -6.28
CA ASP A 131 5.16 -1.48 -7.23
C ASP A 131 3.69 -1.95 -7.27
N CYS A 132 2.78 -1.08 -7.72
CA CYS A 132 1.37 -1.44 -7.83
C CYS A 132 0.77 -1.14 -9.20
N ILE A 133 -0.19 -1.96 -9.59
CA ILE A 133 -1.12 -1.69 -10.69
C ILE A 133 -2.35 -1.02 -10.08
N LEU A 134 -2.68 0.14 -10.60
CA LEU A 134 -3.87 0.91 -10.28
C LEU A 134 -4.88 0.77 -11.42
N GLU A 135 -6.11 0.39 -11.07
CA GLU A 135 -7.23 0.32 -12.01
C GLU A 135 -8.41 1.10 -11.46
N VAL A 136 -9.00 1.97 -12.28
CA VAL A 136 -10.12 2.82 -11.93
C VAL A 136 -11.26 2.58 -12.92
N ARG A 137 -12.40 2.12 -12.42
CA ARG A 137 -13.62 1.86 -13.22
C ARG A 137 -14.78 2.73 -12.78
N ALA A 138 -15.45 3.36 -13.74
CA ALA A 138 -16.69 4.08 -13.49
C ALA A 138 -17.79 3.11 -13.04
N GLY A 139 -18.44 3.42 -11.92
CA GLY A 139 -19.55 2.65 -11.37
C GLY A 139 -20.91 3.32 -11.65
N THR A 140 -21.76 3.38 -10.63
CA THR A 140 -23.08 4.02 -10.71
C THR A 140 -22.95 5.53 -10.87
N GLY A 141 -23.75 6.16 -11.73
CA GLY A 141 -23.69 7.61 -11.99
C GLY A 141 -23.48 7.98 -13.47
N GLY A 142 -23.37 6.98 -14.36
CA GLY A 142 -23.34 7.20 -15.81
C GLY A 142 -22.15 8.06 -16.24
N GLU A 143 -22.42 9.11 -17.03
CA GLU A 143 -21.41 10.05 -17.53
C GLU A 143 -20.64 10.73 -16.38
N GLU A 144 -21.31 11.06 -15.27
CA GLU A 144 -20.67 11.67 -14.10
C GLU A 144 -19.69 10.72 -13.42
N ALA A 145 -20.00 9.43 -13.33
CA ALA A 145 -19.07 8.43 -12.80
C ALA A 145 -17.81 8.33 -13.67
N SER A 146 -17.94 8.52 -15.00
CA SER A 146 -16.78 8.52 -15.90
C SER A 146 -15.91 9.76 -15.75
N LEU A 147 -16.51 10.93 -15.51
CA LEU A 147 -15.77 12.16 -15.19
C LEU A 147 -15.07 12.04 -13.84
N PHE A 148 -15.74 11.43 -12.85
CA PHE A 148 -15.14 11.19 -11.54
C PHE A 148 -14.00 10.16 -11.59
N ALA A 149 -14.14 9.08 -12.36
CA ALA A 149 -13.07 8.11 -12.59
C ALA A 149 -11.84 8.77 -13.22
N MET A 150 -12.08 9.65 -14.18
CA MET A 150 -11.04 10.47 -14.78
C MET A 150 -10.38 11.41 -13.77
N ASP A 151 -11.17 12.13 -12.96
CA ASP A 151 -10.67 13.04 -11.91
C ASP A 151 -9.76 12.30 -10.91
N ILE A 152 -10.09 11.06 -10.55
CA ILE A 152 -9.30 10.21 -9.65
C ILE A 152 -7.99 9.77 -10.33
N PHE A 153 -8.08 9.30 -11.59
CA PHE A 153 -6.96 8.66 -12.29
C PHE A 153 -5.93 9.67 -12.85
N LYS A 154 -6.39 10.72 -13.54
CA LYS A 154 -5.55 11.70 -14.25
C LYS A 154 -5.91 13.13 -13.94
N MET A 155 -4.94 14.02 -14.11
CA MET A 155 -5.19 15.45 -14.06
C MET A 155 -5.67 15.99 -15.43
N SER A 156 -6.89 15.65 -15.86
CA SER A 156 -7.52 16.24 -17.05
C SER A 156 -8.47 17.36 -16.65
N GLY A 157 -7.88 18.53 -16.42
CA GLY A 157 -8.60 19.76 -16.10
C GLY A 157 -8.05 20.35 -14.83
N GLY A 158 -7.45 21.53 -14.95
CA GLY A 158 -7.22 22.37 -13.80
C GLY A 158 -8.54 22.48 -13.04
N CYS A 159 -8.50 22.30 -11.73
CA CYS A 159 -9.59 22.76 -10.89
C CYS A 159 -9.87 24.20 -11.34
N SER A 160 -11.01 24.44 -11.97
CA SER A 160 -11.50 25.80 -12.21
C SER A 160 -12.00 26.37 -10.89
N CYS A 161 -11.23 26.19 -9.82
CA CYS A 161 -11.26 27.09 -8.70
C CYS A 161 -10.61 28.37 -9.23
N PHE A 162 -11.48 29.32 -9.58
CA PHE A 162 -11.19 30.65 -10.12
C PHE A 162 -9.81 31.16 -9.68
N ALA A 163 -8.96 31.46 -10.67
CA ALA A 163 -7.71 32.19 -10.45
C ALA A 163 -8.06 33.55 -9.83
N GLY A 164 -7.98 33.67 -8.51
CA GLY A 164 -8.28 34.92 -7.80
C GLY A 164 -8.80 34.79 -6.37
N SER A 165 -9.20 33.60 -5.90
CA SER A 165 -9.64 33.40 -4.52
C SER A 165 -8.96 32.19 -3.88
N ASN A 166 -8.33 32.40 -2.72
CA ASN A 166 -7.66 31.40 -1.86
C ASN A 166 -8.61 30.36 -1.23
N VAL A 167 -9.72 30.05 -1.90
CA VAL A 167 -10.72 29.09 -1.44
C VAL A 167 -10.51 27.79 -2.23
N CYS A 168 -9.49 27.05 -1.84
CA CYS A 168 -9.44 25.63 -2.14
C CYS A 168 -10.67 24.97 -1.51
N CYS A 169 -11.44 24.24 -2.31
CA CYS A 169 -12.49 23.29 -1.95
C CYS A 169 -12.98 23.38 -0.49
N ASP A 170 -14.16 23.98 -0.26
CA ASP A 170 -14.81 23.95 1.05
C ASP A 170 -14.83 22.50 1.62
N PRO A 171 -14.17 22.22 2.76
CA PRO A 171 -14.08 20.88 3.33
C PRO A 171 -15.39 20.35 3.95
N TRP A 172 -16.50 21.07 3.81
CA TRP A 172 -17.67 20.91 4.68
C TRP A 172 -18.81 20.03 4.14
N SER A 173 -18.67 19.42 2.95
CA SER A 173 -19.75 18.62 2.35
C SER A 173 -19.48 17.13 2.23
N VAL A 174 -18.41 16.60 2.85
CA VAL A 174 -18.05 15.18 2.70
C VAL A 174 -17.97 14.48 4.06
N LEU A 175 -19.10 13.93 4.50
CA LEU A 175 -19.17 12.94 5.58
C LEU A 175 -18.69 11.57 5.08
N SER A 176 -17.41 11.46 4.72
CA SER A 176 -16.78 10.17 4.39
C SER A 176 -15.40 10.11 5.02
N THR A 177 -15.18 9.08 5.82
CA THR A 177 -14.04 8.83 6.72
C THR A 177 -12.71 8.54 6.00
N ASN A 178 -12.63 8.72 4.68
CA ASN A 178 -11.40 8.52 3.89
C ASN A 178 -10.87 9.87 3.41
N PHE A 179 -10.03 10.48 4.24
CA PHE A 179 -9.47 11.84 4.08
C PHE A 179 -8.46 11.98 2.92
N ILE A 180 -8.14 10.89 2.20
CA ILE A 180 -7.11 10.89 1.16
C ILE A 180 -7.67 11.25 -0.22
N LEU A 181 -8.97 11.02 -0.48
CA LEU A 181 -9.50 11.13 -1.84
C LEU A 181 -9.91 12.54 -2.30
N LEU A 182 -10.09 13.49 -1.38
CA LEU A 182 -10.63 14.81 -1.74
C LEU A 182 -9.55 15.75 -2.32
N CYS A 183 -8.27 15.46 -2.08
CA CYS A 183 -7.16 16.36 -2.44
C CYS A 183 -6.12 15.76 -3.40
N TYR A 184 -6.11 14.44 -3.63
CA TYR A 184 -5.00 13.78 -4.34
C TYR A 184 -5.48 12.84 -5.46
N ARG A 185 -5.36 13.32 -6.69
CA ARG A 185 -5.39 12.51 -7.92
C ARG A 185 -4.15 11.61 -7.94
N TYR A 186 -4.25 10.35 -8.37
CA TYR A 186 -3.14 9.37 -8.23
C TYR A 186 -1.87 9.78 -8.97
N GLU A 187 -1.98 10.33 -10.17
CA GLU A 187 -0.84 10.84 -10.95
C GLU A 187 -0.05 11.91 -10.16
N LYS A 188 -0.75 12.89 -9.58
CA LYS A 188 -0.13 13.98 -8.81
C LYS A 188 0.39 13.49 -7.46
N TYR A 189 -0.34 12.60 -6.80
CA TYR A 189 0.11 11.98 -5.56
C TYR A 189 1.42 11.22 -5.76
N SER A 190 1.52 10.48 -6.86
CA SER A 190 2.72 9.74 -7.23
C SER A 190 3.91 10.68 -7.45
N GLN A 191 3.73 11.74 -8.22
CA GLN A 191 4.77 12.77 -8.43
C GLN A 191 5.24 13.41 -7.13
N ASN A 192 4.31 13.77 -6.22
CA ASN A 192 4.64 14.37 -4.93
C ASN A 192 5.41 13.41 -4.00
N ASN A 193 5.19 12.10 -4.13
CA ASN A 193 5.94 11.07 -3.40
C ASN A 193 7.23 10.63 -4.12
N GLY A 194 7.56 11.23 -5.27
CA GLY A 194 8.73 10.85 -6.08
C GLY A 194 8.57 9.51 -6.80
N TRP A 195 7.34 9.02 -6.95
CA TRP A 195 7.02 7.78 -7.66
C TRP A 195 6.76 8.05 -9.14
N LYS A 196 7.05 7.04 -9.96
CA LYS A 196 6.78 7.06 -11.40
C LYS A 196 5.36 6.55 -11.66
N PHE A 197 4.58 7.29 -12.45
CA PHE A 197 3.23 6.91 -12.86
C PHE A 197 3.22 6.67 -14.38
N ASP A 198 3.01 5.43 -14.80
CA ASP A 198 2.93 5.02 -16.21
C ASP A 198 1.50 4.60 -16.54
N THR A 199 0.86 5.29 -17.49
CA THR A 199 -0.48 4.90 -17.96
C THR A 199 -0.36 3.69 -18.89
N ILE A 200 -1.14 2.64 -18.64
CA ILE A 200 -1.19 1.44 -19.51
C ILE A 200 -2.31 1.59 -20.53
N ASP A 201 -3.56 1.70 -20.07
CA ASP A 201 -4.73 1.74 -20.93
C ASP A 201 -5.80 2.69 -20.39
N ILE A 202 -6.53 3.33 -21.30
CA ILE A 202 -7.63 4.25 -20.99
C ILE A 202 -8.77 4.00 -21.96
N MET A 203 -9.92 3.62 -21.42
CA MET A 203 -11.18 3.54 -22.14
C MET A 203 -12.01 4.80 -21.89
N GLU A 204 -12.06 5.68 -22.89
CA GLU A 204 -12.83 6.92 -22.80
C GLU A 204 -14.35 6.70 -22.92
N SER A 205 -15.12 7.58 -22.27
CA SER A 205 -16.57 7.69 -22.39
C SER A 205 -16.97 8.76 -23.41
N ALA A 206 -18.25 8.81 -23.78
CA ALA A 206 -18.76 9.79 -24.75
C ALA A 206 -18.57 11.26 -24.32
N VAL A 207 -18.42 11.52 -23.01
CA VAL A 207 -18.25 12.86 -22.43
C VAL A 207 -16.80 13.20 -22.07
N LYS A 208 -15.82 12.54 -22.69
CA LYS A 208 -14.39 12.66 -22.38
C LYS A 208 -14.02 12.26 -20.93
N GLY A 209 -14.85 11.46 -20.26
CA GLY A 209 -14.50 10.83 -18.99
C GLY A 209 -13.85 9.45 -19.22
N TYR A 210 -13.46 8.75 -18.16
CA TYR A 210 -12.91 7.39 -18.24
C TYR A 210 -13.93 6.37 -17.77
N LYS A 211 -14.27 5.41 -18.63
CA LYS A 211 -15.03 4.22 -18.21
C LYS A 211 -14.13 3.27 -17.42
N GLU A 212 -12.91 3.11 -17.90
CA GLU A 212 -11.85 2.28 -17.32
C GLU A 212 -10.52 2.96 -17.59
N ALA A 213 -9.63 2.97 -16.60
CA ALA A 213 -8.27 3.45 -16.75
C ALA A 213 -7.34 2.61 -15.89
N SER A 214 -6.22 2.18 -16.45
CA SER A 214 -5.22 1.36 -15.78
C SER A 214 -3.83 1.98 -15.93
N GLY A 215 -3.02 1.87 -14.89
CA GLY A 215 -1.65 2.37 -14.87
C GLY A 215 -0.80 1.67 -13.82
N THR A 216 0.51 1.71 -14.01
CA THR A 216 1.49 1.23 -13.04
C THR A 216 2.06 2.41 -12.27
N ILE A 217 2.24 2.21 -10.96
CA ILE A 217 2.92 3.15 -10.08
C ILE A 217 4.15 2.44 -9.52
N SER A 218 5.33 2.98 -9.85
CA SER A 218 6.62 2.41 -9.47
C SER A 218 7.37 3.28 -8.48
N GLY A 219 7.92 2.66 -7.44
CA GLY A 219 8.66 3.34 -6.38
C GLY A 219 8.68 2.59 -5.06
N SER A 220 9.49 3.06 -4.10
CA SER A 220 9.59 2.42 -2.79
C SER A 220 8.28 2.54 -2.00
N GLY A 221 7.79 1.40 -1.50
CA GLY A 221 6.63 1.32 -0.61
C GLY A 221 5.30 1.73 -1.24
N VAL A 222 5.17 1.67 -2.58
CA VAL A 222 3.97 2.15 -3.28
C VAL A 222 2.74 1.36 -2.86
N TYR A 223 2.77 0.03 -3.00
CA TYR A 223 1.61 -0.81 -2.68
C TYR A 223 1.21 -0.67 -1.21
N GLY A 224 2.17 -0.69 -0.29
CA GLY A 224 1.89 -0.57 1.15
C GLY A 224 1.16 0.72 1.53
N LYS A 225 1.42 1.83 0.81
CA LYS A 225 0.71 3.09 1.00
C LYS A 225 -0.67 3.13 0.31
N LEU A 226 -0.80 2.52 -0.87
CA LEU A 226 -2.03 2.61 -1.69
C LEU A 226 -3.04 1.46 -1.47
N LYS A 227 -2.65 0.36 -0.81
CA LYS A 227 -3.52 -0.83 -0.63
C LYS A 227 -4.87 -0.54 0.02
N PHE A 228 -4.94 0.49 0.87
CA PHE A 228 -6.17 0.90 1.56
C PHE A 228 -7.11 1.74 0.71
N GLU A 229 -6.65 2.21 -0.45
CA GLU A 229 -7.48 2.94 -1.41
C GLU A 229 -8.28 2.01 -2.34
N SER A 230 -8.01 0.71 -2.30
CA SER A 230 -8.79 -0.28 -3.03
C SER A 230 -10.21 -0.35 -2.47
N GLY A 231 -11.22 -0.11 -3.31
CA GLY A 231 -12.62 -0.11 -2.89
C GLY A 231 -13.51 0.82 -3.70
N ILE A 232 -14.68 1.12 -3.15
CA ILE A 232 -15.67 1.98 -3.78
C ILE A 232 -15.55 3.40 -3.24
N HIS A 233 -15.33 4.34 -4.14
CA HIS A 233 -15.25 5.76 -3.86
C HIS A 233 -16.52 6.45 -4.32
N ARG A 234 -17.08 7.33 -3.49
CA ARG A 234 -18.36 8.00 -3.74
C ARG A 234 -18.18 9.52 -3.78
N VAL A 235 -18.89 10.16 -4.70
CA VAL A 235 -18.95 11.63 -4.80
C VAL A 235 -20.40 12.09 -4.83
N GLN A 236 -20.69 13.18 -4.14
CA GLN A 236 -21.98 13.86 -4.17
C GLN A 236 -21.77 15.30 -4.66
N ARG A 237 -22.16 15.57 -5.91
CA ARG A 237 -22.06 16.91 -6.50
C ARG A 237 -23.14 17.12 -7.55
N VAL A 238 -23.31 18.36 -8.01
CA VAL A 238 -24.13 18.66 -9.19
C VAL A 238 -23.31 18.27 -10.43
N PRO A 239 -23.74 17.28 -11.23
CA PRO A 239 -23.00 16.88 -12.43
C PRO A 239 -22.87 18.03 -13.43
N VAL A 240 -21.80 18.01 -14.22
CA VAL A 240 -21.65 18.94 -15.36
C VAL A 240 -22.76 18.71 -16.40
N THR A 241 -23.30 17.49 -16.46
CA THR A 241 -24.36 17.08 -17.38
C THR A 241 -25.78 17.40 -16.89
N GLU A 242 -25.93 17.92 -15.65
CA GLU A 242 -27.22 18.19 -15.01
C GLU A 242 -27.64 19.65 -15.16
N LYS A 243 -28.83 19.89 -15.73
CA LYS A 243 -29.36 21.25 -16.01
C LYS A 243 -30.17 21.84 -14.85
N SER A 244 -30.74 20.99 -13.99
CA SER A 244 -31.62 21.42 -12.89
C SER A 244 -30.87 21.83 -11.62
N GLY A 245 -29.54 21.65 -11.56
CA GLY A 245 -28.75 21.92 -10.36
C GLY A 245 -28.95 20.92 -9.22
N ARG A 246 -29.45 19.71 -9.51
CA ARG A 246 -29.69 18.67 -8.50
C ARG A 246 -28.39 17.94 -8.17
N VAL A 247 -28.21 17.64 -6.88
CA VAL A 247 -27.05 16.86 -6.41
C VAL A 247 -27.29 15.39 -6.74
N HIS A 248 -26.35 14.79 -7.46
CA HIS A 248 -26.34 13.35 -7.75
C HIS A 248 -25.26 12.65 -6.92
N THR A 249 -25.48 11.37 -6.65
CA THR A 249 -24.45 10.50 -6.05
C THR A 249 -23.89 9.60 -7.15
N SER A 250 -22.59 9.67 -7.35
CA SER A 250 -21.85 8.79 -8.27
C SER A 250 -20.83 7.96 -7.50
N ALA A 251 -20.43 6.83 -8.09
CA ALA A 251 -19.46 5.92 -7.50
C ALA A 251 -18.44 5.43 -8.55
N VAL A 252 -17.23 5.17 -8.10
CA VAL A 252 -16.11 4.64 -8.87
C VAL A 252 -15.49 3.50 -8.08
N SER A 253 -15.09 2.43 -8.76
CA SER A 253 -14.31 1.34 -8.18
C SER A 253 -12.84 1.59 -8.44
N VAL A 254 -12.01 1.47 -7.41
CA VAL A 254 -10.55 1.48 -7.52
C VAL A 254 -10.04 0.11 -7.08
N ALA A 255 -9.17 -0.49 -7.89
CA ALA A 255 -8.41 -1.67 -7.53
C ALA A 255 -6.92 -1.30 -7.48
N VAL A 256 -6.27 -1.69 -6.38
CA VAL A 256 -4.82 -1.55 -6.19
C VAL A 256 -4.25 -2.95 -6.00
N LEU A 257 -3.42 -3.38 -6.94
CA LEU A 257 -2.85 -4.72 -6.98
C LEU A 257 -1.33 -4.63 -6.88
N PRO A 258 -0.65 -5.47 -6.09
CA PRO A 258 0.80 -5.49 -6.09
C PRO A 258 1.29 -6.07 -7.42
N GLN A 259 2.31 -5.49 -8.01
CA GLN A 259 2.94 -6.07 -9.19
C GLN A 259 3.63 -7.38 -8.79
N ALA A 260 3.36 -8.45 -9.53
CA ALA A 260 4.03 -9.73 -9.34
C ALA A 260 5.44 -9.65 -9.93
N ASP A 261 6.41 -10.28 -9.27
CA ASP A 261 7.71 -10.53 -9.87
C ASP A 261 7.51 -11.46 -11.08
N GLU A 262 8.09 -11.10 -12.23
CA GLU A 262 8.26 -12.07 -13.31
C GLU A 262 9.20 -13.15 -12.80
N VAL A 263 8.64 -14.30 -12.46
CA VAL A 263 9.45 -15.47 -12.12
C VAL A 263 10.05 -15.96 -13.42
N ASP A 264 11.34 -15.69 -13.64
CA ASP A 264 12.12 -16.33 -14.69
C ASP A 264 12.17 -17.84 -14.41
N VAL A 265 11.26 -18.58 -15.03
CA VAL A 265 11.22 -20.04 -14.93
C VAL A 265 12.32 -20.60 -15.81
N GLN A 266 13.48 -20.86 -15.21
CA GLN A 266 14.55 -21.58 -15.89
C GLN A 266 14.17 -23.05 -16.06
N LEU A 267 13.75 -23.44 -17.27
CA LEU A 267 13.55 -24.83 -17.64
C LEU A 267 14.89 -25.54 -17.70
N ARG A 268 15.12 -26.46 -16.77
CA ARG A 268 16.30 -27.33 -16.80
C ARG A 268 16.04 -28.50 -17.74
N ASN A 269 17.00 -28.81 -18.60
CA ASN A 269 16.89 -29.94 -19.54
C ASN A 269 16.70 -31.29 -18.82
N GLU A 270 17.18 -31.42 -17.59
CA GLU A 270 17.02 -32.62 -16.75
C GLU A 270 15.56 -32.92 -16.38
N ASP A 271 14.73 -31.88 -16.32
CA ASP A 271 13.31 -31.96 -15.97
C ASP A 271 12.42 -32.23 -17.21
N LEU A 272 13.02 -32.32 -18.41
CA LEU A 272 12.34 -32.52 -19.68
C LEU A 272 12.57 -33.94 -20.21
N ARG A 273 11.48 -34.69 -20.40
CA ARG A 273 11.50 -35.94 -21.18
C ARG A 273 11.09 -35.65 -22.61
N ILE A 274 11.99 -35.91 -23.54
CA ILE A 274 11.76 -35.72 -24.98
C ILE A 274 11.53 -37.09 -25.61
N ASP A 275 10.30 -37.33 -26.05
CA ASP A 275 9.89 -38.54 -26.76
C ASP A 275 9.73 -38.22 -28.25
N THR A 276 10.50 -38.86 -29.12
CA THR A 276 10.34 -38.79 -30.58
C THR A 276 9.53 -39.98 -31.07
N TYR A 277 8.56 -39.73 -31.95
CA TYR A 277 7.68 -40.77 -32.49
C TYR A 277 7.22 -40.42 -33.91
N ARG A 278 6.52 -41.37 -34.54
CA ARG A 278 6.01 -41.21 -35.90
C ARG A 278 4.79 -40.29 -35.90
N SER A 279 4.75 -39.35 -36.84
CA SER A 279 3.60 -38.47 -37.04
C SER A 279 2.39 -39.29 -37.50
N GLY A 280 1.21 -38.97 -36.96
CA GLY A 280 -0.04 -39.62 -37.32
C GLY A 280 -0.80 -38.78 -38.35
N GLY A 281 -1.03 -39.29 -39.56
CA GLY A 281 -1.79 -38.57 -40.58
C GLY A 281 -1.72 -39.21 -41.97
N SER A 282 -2.54 -38.70 -42.89
CA SER A 282 -2.56 -39.11 -44.31
C SER A 282 -1.36 -38.55 -45.06
N GLY A 283 -0.20 -39.18 -44.92
CA GLY A 283 1.05 -38.82 -45.60
C GLY A 283 1.57 -39.93 -46.52
N GLY A 284 2.35 -39.56 -47.54
CA GLY A 284 2.98 -40.51 -48.48
C GLY A 284 4.03 -41.42 -47.83
N GLN A 285 4.70 -42.27 -48.62
CA GLN A 285 5.66 -43.28 -48.13
C GLN A 285 6.73 -42.76 -47.15
N SER A 286 7.12 -41.48 -47.24
CA SER A 286 8.08 -40.82 -46.35
C SER A 286 7.57 -40.53 -44.93
N VAL A 287 6.26 -40.43 -44.72
CA VAL A 287 5.64 -40.17 -43.40
C VAL A 287 5.59 -41.47 -42.57
N ASN A 288 5.54 -42.62 -43.24
CA ASN A 288 5.51 -43.92 -42.57
C ASN A 288 6.89 -44.42 -42.09
N THR A 289 7.99 -43.79 -42.55
CA THR A 289 9.36 -44.24 -42.27
C THR A 289 10.17 -43.31 -41.38
N THR A 290 9.75 -42.06 -41.17
CA THR A 290 10.56 -41.05 -40.48
C THR A 290 9.89 -40.59 -39.19
N ASP A 291 10.62 -40.63 -38.06
CA ASP A 291 10.14 -40.15 -36.76
C ASP A 291 10.10 -38.61 -36.76
N SER A 292 9.03 -38.02 -37.28
CA SER A 292 8.95 -36.55 -37.47
C SER A 292 8.18 -35.82 -36.36
N ALA A 293 7.62 -36.52 -35.37
CA ALA A 293 6.88 -35.92 -34.26
C ALA A 293 7.71 -35.90 -32.98
N VAL A 294 7.64 -34.79 -32.25
CA VAL A 294 8.31 -34.61 -30.96
C VAL A 294 7.26 -34.33 -29.89
N ARG A 295 7.37 -35.02 -28.76
CA ARG A 295 6.59 -34.77 -27.55
C ARG A 295 7.56 -34.46 -26.42
N ILE A 296 7.36 -33.33 -25.76
CA ILE A 296 8.14 -32.91 -24.60
C ILE A 296 7.22 -32.99 -23.39
N THR A 297 7.67 -33.67 -22.34
CA THR A 297 6.98 -33.77 -21.05
C THR A 297 7.84 -33.13 -19.98
N HIS A 298 7.33 -32.10 -19.31
CA HIS A 298 7.98 -31.57 -18.11
C HIS A 298 7.63 -32.46 -16.93
N LEU A 299 8.60 -33.20 -16.41
CA LEU A 299 8.40 -34.23 -15.39
C LEU A 299 7.80 -33.70 -14.08
N PRO A 300 8.23 -32.53 -13.54
CA PRO A 300 7.69 -32.01 -12.28
C PRO A 300 6.22 -31.59 -12.38
N THR A 301 5.79 -31.01 -13.50
CA THR A 301 4.41 -30.50 -13.65
C THR A 301 3.49 -31.47 -14.39
N GLY A 302 4.05 -32.47 -15.08
CA GLY A 302 3.31 -33.37 -15.95
C GLY A 302 2.78 -32.71 -17.24
N THR A 303 3.21 -31.48 -17.54
CA THR A 303 2.77 -30.75 -18.74
C THR A 303 3.37 -31.41 -19.99
N VAL A 304 2.51 -31.74 -20.96
CA VAL A 304 2.93 -32.38 -22.22
C VAL A 304 2.63 -31.45 -23.39
N VAL A 305 3.65 -31.18 -24.20
CA VAL A 305 3.53 -30.44 -25.47
C VAL A 305 3.95 -31.36 -26.60
N ALA A 306 3.17 -31.44 -27.67
CA ALA A 306 3.49 -32.25 -28.84
C ALA A 306 3.37 -31.41 -30.11
N ILE A 307 4.39 -31.47 -30.97
CA ILE A 307 4.46 -30.74 -32.23
C ILE A 307 4.64 -31.74 -33.37
N GLN A 308 3.86 -31.58 -34.45
CA GLN A 308 3.84 -32.50 -35.61
C GLN A 308 3.93 -31.77 -36.95
N ASP A 309 4.09 -30.44 -36.97
CA ASP A 309 3.77 -29.61 -38.14
C ASP A 309 4.84 -29.54 -39.24
N GLU A 310 6.12 -29.91 -39.00
CA GLU A 310 7.17 -29.74 -40.01
C GLU A 310 8.07 -30.96 -40.25
N ARG A 311 8.55 -31.08 -41.50
CA ARG A 311 9.28 -32.25 -42.04
C ARG A 311 10.69 -32.45 -41.46
N SER A 312 11.23 -31.50 -40.69
CA SER A 312 12.60 -31.54 -40.17
C SER A 312 12.64 -31.39 -38.65
N GLN A 313 13.20 -32.40 -37.96
CA GLN A 313 13.37 -32.43 -36.50
C GLN A 313 14.13 -31.20 -35.96
N HIS A 314 15.06 -30.64 -36.74
CA HIS A 314 15.88 -29.49 -36.32
C HIS A 314 15.13 -28.15 -36.38
N GLN A 315 14.03 -28.05 -37.14
CA GLN A 315 13.17 -26.86 -37.14
C GLN A 315 12.17 -26.90 -35.97
N VAL A 316 11.66 -28.09 -35.62
CA VAL A 316 10.76 -28.28 -34.48
C VAL A 316 11.44 -27.90 -33.16
N GLY A 317 12.71 -28.28 -32.96
CA GLY A 317 13.47 -27.92 -31.75
C GLY A 317 13.74 -26.42 -31.58
N LYS A 318 13.68 -25.61 -32.66
CA LYS A 318 13.90 -24.16 -32.61
C LYS A 318 12.67 -23.36 -32.20
N HIS A 319 11.47 -23.92 -32.30
CA HIS A 319 10.22 -23.27 -31.87
C HIS A 319 9.92 -23.44 -30.37
N THR A 320 10.80 -24.14 -29.65
CA THR A 320 10.64 -24.53 -28.24
C THR A 320 11.69 -23.91 -27.30
N HIS A 321 12.48 -22.95 -27.79
CA HIS A 321 13.33 -22.09 -26.96
C HIS A 321 12.66 -20.74 -26.70
#